data_AF-A0A2S8SRD2-F1
#
_entry.id   AF-A0A2S8SRD2-F1
#
_cell.length_a   1.000
_cell.length_b   1.000
_cell.length_c   1.000
_cell.angle_alpha   90.00
_cell.angle_beta   90.00
_cell.angle_gamma   90.00
#
_symmetry.space_group_name_H-M   'P 1'
#
loop_
_entity.id
_entity.type
_entity.pdbx_description
1 polymer ?
#
loop_
_entity_poly.entity_id
_entity_poly.type
_entity_poly.pdbx_seq_one_letter_code
_entity_poly.pdbx_strand_id
1 'polypeptide(L)' 'MIRKNYPSDVSDEEWEFVVPYLTLMTPDAPQRHHDRREVFNALRWLVRTGSPWRYLPNDLPRWDVVYR' A
#
# COMPACT_ATOMS: atom_id res chain seq x y z
N MET A 1 -5.23 -7.28 14.69
CA MET A 1 -3.92 -7.90 15.00
C MET A 1 -2.87 -7.07 14.31
N ILE A 2 -1.74 -6.79 14.98
CA ILE A 2 -0.64 -6.05 14.36
C ILE A 2 0.04 -7.00 13.37
N ARG A 3 0.02 -6.63 12.09
CA ARG A 3 0.67 -7.37 11.00
C ARG A 3 2.18 -7.33 11.20
N LYS A 4 2.86 -8.40 10.79
CA LYS A 4 4.33 -8.41 10.76
C LYS A 4 4.80 -7.65 9.51
N ASN A 5 5.69 -6.68 9.70
CA ASN A 5 6.22 -5.88 8.59
C ASN A 5 6.98 -6.77 7.59
N TYR A 6 6.81 -6.48 6.30
CA TYR A 6 7.64 -7.07 5.25
C TYR A 6 8.93 -6.26 5.08
N PRO A 7 10.03 -6.86 4.60
CA PRO A 7 11.24 -6.12 4.25
C PRO A 7 11.05 -5.06 3.15
N SER A 8 9.93 -5.11 2.42
CA SER A 8 9.53 -4.12 1.42
C SER A 8 8.73 -2.95 1.98
N ASP A 9 8.30 -3.02 3.24
CA ASP A 9 7.46 -1.99 3.84
C ASP A 9 8.23 -0.68 3.97
N VAL A 10 7.52 0.42 3.77
CA VAL A 10 8.08 1.76 3.83
C VAL A 10 8.40 2.15 5.27
N SER A 11 9.58 2.74 5.49
CA SER A 11 9.93 3.36 6.77
C SER A 11 9.07 4.59 7.04
N ASP A 12 9.02 5.06 8.29
CA ASP A 12 8.27 6.27 8.64
C ASP A 12 8.82 7.50 7.90
N GLU A 13 10.13 7.62 7.77
CA GLU A 13 10.79 8.74 7.07
C GLU A 13 10.47 8.75 5.56
N GLU A 14 10.59 7.60 4.89
CA GLU A 14 10.18 7.48 3.49
C GLU A 14 8.68 7.72 3.32
N TRP A 15 7.86 7.31 4.29
CA TRP A 15 6.42 7.50 4.26
C TRP A 15 6.08 8.99 4.30
N GLU A 16 6.61 9.74 5.26
CA GLU A 16 6.41 11.19 5.37
C GLU A 16 6.83 11.93 4.08
N PHE A 17 7.88 11.46 3.40
CA PHE A 17 8.29 12.01 2.13
C PHE A 17 7.29 11.73 0.99
N VAL A 18 6.72 10.51 0.91
CA VAL A 18 5.87 10.07 -0.20
C VAL A 18 4.39 10.44 -0.03
N VAL A 19 3.89 10.51 1.21
CA VAL A 19 2.47 10.79 1.55
C VAL A 19 1.89 12.00 0.84
N PRO A 20 2.56 13.17 0.79
CA PRO A 20 2.02 14.34 0.12
C PRO A 20 1.66 14.06 -1.34
N TYR A 21 2.48 13.28 -2.04
CA TYR A 21 2.26 12.92 -3.45
C TYR A 21 1.13 11.91 -3.64
N LEU A 22 1.02 10.94 -2.72
CA LEU A 22 -0.08 9.99 -2.74
C LEU A 22 -1.42 10.65 -2.38
N THR A 23 -1.40 11.81 -1.71
CA THR A 23 -2.58 12.51 -1.20
C THR A 23 -3.02 13.72 -2.00
N LEU A 24 -2.52 13.90 -3.23
CA LEU A 24 -2.88 14.97 -4.17
C LEU A 24 -4.30 14.84 -4.78
N MET A 25 -5.25 14.27 -4.04
CA MET A 25 -6.65 14.09 -4.44
C MET A 25 -7.60 14.49 -3.32
N THR A 26 -8.84 14.80 -3.68
CA THR A 26 -9.84 15.29 -2.74
C THR A 26 -10.07 14.30 -1.59
N PRO A 27 -10.37 14.76 -0.36
CA PRO A 27 -10.58 13.90 0.80
C PRO A 27 -11.67 12.84 0.63
N ASP A 28 -12.67 13.11 -0.21
CA ASP A 28 -13.80 12.26 -0.55
C ASP A 28 -13.54 11.28 -1.70
N ALA A 29 -12.32 11.29 -2.27
CA ALA A 29 -11.96 10.36 -3.33
C ALA A 29 -12.09 8.89 -2.83
N PRO A 30 -12.75 7.99 -3.58
CA PRO A 30 -12.96 6.59 -3.16
C PRO A 30 -11.68 5.84 -2.78
N GLN A 31 -10.54 6.23 -3.37
CA GLN A 31 -9.22 5.68 -3.08
C GLN A 31 -8.73 6.00 -1.65
N ARG A 32 -9.33 6.99 -0.97
CA ARG A 32 -8.98 7.39 0.41
C ARG A 32 -9.72 6.61 1.49
N HIS A 33 -10.64 5.70 1.13
CA HIS A 33 -11.31 4.82 2.10
C HIS A 33 -10.39 3.74 2.67
N HIS A 34 -9.24 3.51 2.05
CA HIS A 34 -8.26 2.53 2.49
C HIS A 34 -7.05 3.21 3.13
N ASP A 35 -6.40 2.50 4.06
CA ASP A 35 -5.13 2.96 4.60
C ASP A 35 -4.09 3.02 3.47
N ARG A 36 -3.66 4.25 3.15
CA ARG A 36 -2.75 4.51 2.03
C ARG A 36 -1.39 3.89 2.27
N ARG A 37 -0.95 3.80 3.53
CA ARG A 37 0.35 3.21 3.84
C ARG A 37 0.34 1.73 3.52
N GLU A 38 -0.74 1.05 3.89
CA GLU A 38 -0.92 -0.37 3.61
C GLU A 38 -1.06 -0.64 2.10
N VAL A 39 -1.79 0.21 1.36
CA VAL A 39 -1.87 0.10 -0.10
C VAL A 39 -0.50 0.30 -0.74
N PHE A 40 0.28 1.28 -0.28
CA PHE A 40 1.63 1.53 -0.79
C PHE A 40 2.60 0.40 -0.45
N ASN A 41 2.53 -0.15 0.77
CA ASN A 41 3.28 -1.34 1.19
C ASN A 41 2.94 -2.55 0.32
N ALA A 42 1.65 -2.76 0.00
CA ALA A 42 1.22 -3.84 -0.90
C ALA A 42 1.82 -3.70 -2.30
N LEU A 43 1.81 -2.48 -2.85
CA LEU A 43 2.41 -2.19 -4.14
C LEU A 43 3.93 -2.42 -4.11
N ARG A 44 4.63 -1.95 -3.07
CA ARG A 44 6.07 -2.19 -2.89
C ARG A 44 6.39 -3.69 -2.80
N TRP A 45 5.57 -4.47 -2.10
CA TRP A 45 5.70 -5.92 -2.02
C TRP A 45 5.56 -6.58 -3.40
N LEU A 46 4.56 -6.18 -4.19
CA LEU A 46 4.36 -6.70 -5.55
C LEU A 46 5.55 -6.38 -6.45
N VAL A 47 6.01 -5.13 -6.46
CA VAL A 47 7.16 -4.69 -7.27
C VAL A 47 8.43 -5.41 -6.84
N ARG A 48 8.63 -5.65 -5.54
CA ARG A 48 9.81 -6.34 -5.03
C ARG A 48 9.82 -7.84 -5.33
N THR A 49 8.67 -8.50 -5.26
CA THR A 49 8.57 -9.96 -5.45
C THR A 49 8.33 -10.37 -6.90
N GLY A 50 7.77 -9.48 -7.73
CA GLY A 50 7.33 -9.81 -9.09
C GLY A 50 6.15 -10.78 -9.13
N SER A 51 5.47 -10.98 -8.00
CA SER A 51 4.36 -11.95 -7.90
C SER A 51 3.13 -11.47 -8.68
N PRO A 52 2.33 -12.39 -9.26
CA PRO A 52 1.06 -12.03 -9.86
C PRO A 52 0.11 -11.36 -8.84
N TRP A 53 -0.70 -10.40 -9.29
CA TRP A 53 -1.64 -9.65 -8.44
C TRP A 53 -2.52 -10.51 -7.54
N ARG A 54 -3.02 -11.65 -8.05
CA ARG A 54 -3.90 -12.57 -7.30
C ARG A 54 -3.18 -13.35 -6.19
N TYR A 55 -1.86 -13.26 -6.12
CA TYR A 55 -1.02 -13.92 -5.11
C TYR A 55 -0.64 -12.95 -3.99
N LEU A 56 -1.23 -11.75 -3.97
CA LEU A 56 -1.03 -10.81 -2.88
C LEU A 56 -1.41 -11.46 -1.54
N PRO A 57 -0.53 -11.41 -0.53
CA PRO A 57 -0.80 -11.96 0.79
C PRO A 57 -2.11 -11.46 1.40
N ASN A 58 -2.80 -12.32 2.15
CA ASN A 58 -4.10 -11.99 2.76
C ASN A 58 -4.00 -11.01 3.94
N ASP A 59 -2.79 -10.74 4.42
CA ASP A 59 -2.49 -9.72 5.45
C ASP A 59 -2.12 -8.35 4.85
N LEU A 60 -2.19 -8.21 3.52
CA LEU A 60 -2.17 -6.96 2.78
C LEU A 60 -3.59 -6.59 2.31
N PRO A 61 -3.85 -5.30 1.99
CA PRO A 61 -5.06 -4.91 1.29
C PRO A 61 -5.27 -5.77 0.04
N ARG A 62 -6.52 -6.12 -0.26
CA ARG A 62 -6.83 -7.01 -1.38
C ARG A 62 -6.32 -6.42 -2.70
N TRP A 63 -5.94 -7.29 -3.63
CA TRP A 63 -5.36 -6.89 -4.92
C TRP A 63 -6.22 -5.89 -5.70
N ASP A 64 -7.56 -5.98 -5.60
CA ASP A 64 -8.50 -5.09 -6.28
C ASP A 64 -8.51 -3.67 -5.72
N VAL A 65 -8.12 -3.52 -4.45
CA VAL A 65 -7.90 -2.23 -3.80
C VAL A 65 -6.58 -1.61 -4.23
N VAL A 66 -5.53 -2.42 -4.34
CA VAL A 66 -4.17 -1.96 -4.67
C VAL A 66 -4.03 -1.59 -6.15
N TYR A 67 -4.79 -2.24 -7.03
CA TYR A 67 -4.73 -2.04 -8.47
C TYR A 67 -5.50 -0.79 -8.97
N ARG A 68 -6.46 -0.28 -8.18
CA ARG A 68 -7.38 0.80 -8.57
C ARG A 68 -6.75 2.18 -8.47
#